data_AF-S0APQ6-F1
#
_entry.id   AF-S0APQ6-F1
#
_cell.length_a   1.000
_cell.length_b   1.000
_cell.length_c   1.000
_cell.angle_alpha   90.00
_cell.angle_beta   90.00
_cell.angle_gamma   90.00
#
_symmetry.space_group_name_H-M   'P 1'
#
loop_
_entity.id
_entity.type
_entity.pdbx_description
1 polymer ?
#
loop_
_entity_poly.entity_id
_entity_poly.type
_entity_poly.pdbx_seq_one_letter_code
_entity_poly.pdbx_strand_id
1 'polypeptide(L)'
;MDENVNKILKKHCNKISKESKVEGIGIDSYSRKFNLSAHLSILATGIIKKNDLTDIAYNNGISKSQLSKLNNKRPYSIFEKVFYSILRPFIKAHRYDIYHDYIDRLYSVLAIDSTFIETMVKGSGIYQRGERRNGIKIHTAAIASPYPLPLKAIITPANVHDSKVFDDLLEYINEYISGNTVLTFDLGYYNLGRFMELKEKGINFVSRIKKNADYTVIKEETFNSKIVRFRNGLELRLVSLDINNRKREYITDILDLPEIYIYYIYMRRWVIEKIGCVCNFV
;
A
#
# COMPACT_ATOMS: atom_id res chain seq x y z
N MET A 1 -8.81 -11.28 22.72
CA MET A 1 -9.19 -11.32 21.30
C MET A 1 -10.40 -12.24 21.20
N ASP A 2 -11.37 -11.92 20.34
CA ASP A 2 -12.58 -12.72 20.14
C ASP A 2 -12.21 -14.20 19.86
N GLU A 3 -12.97 -15.12 20.45
CA GLU A 3 -12.79 -16.57 20.30
C GLU A 3 -12.88 -17.00 18.83
N ASN A 4 -13.75 -16.34 18.05
CA ASN A 4 -13.89 -16.58 16.61
C ASN A 4 -12.63 -16.18 15.83
N VAL A 5 -12.01 -15.05 16.17
CA VAL A 5 -10.76 -14.58 15.52
C VAL A 5 -9.61 -15.55 15.82
N ASN A 6 -9.50 -16.01 17.08
CA ASN A 6 -8.51 -17.01 17.46
C ASN A 6 -8.70 -18.33 16.69
N LYS A 7 -9.95 -18.78 16.52
CA LYS A 7 -10.28 -20.00 15.78
C LYS A 7 -9.85 -19.90 14.31
N ILE A 8 -10.12 -18.77 13.65
CA ILE A 8 -9.70 -18.51 12.27
C ILE A 8 -8.17 -18.50 12.18
N LEU A 9 -7.48 -17.70 13.01
CA LEU A 9 -6.02 -17.63 13.00
C LEU A 9 -5.38 -19.00 13.20
N LYS A 10 -5.85 -19.78 14.17
CA LYS A 10 -5.32 -21.11 14.48
C LYS A 10 -5.45 -22.07 13.30
N LYS A 11 -6.59 -22.05 12.59
CA LYS A 11 -6.79 -22.86 11.37
C LYS A 11 -5.72 -22.57 10.32
N HIS A 12 -5.50 -21.30 10.00
CA HIS A 12 -4.54 -20.88 8.97
C HIS A 12 -3.09 -21.12 9.40
N CYS A 13 -2.74 -20.80 10.65
CA CYS A 13 -1.40 -21.02 11.20
C CYS A 13 -1.03 -22.51 11.23
N ASN A 14 -1.96 -23.39 11.61
CA ASN A 14 -1.70 -24.83 11.63
C ASN A 14 -1.45 -25.40 10.24
N LYS A 15 -2.17 -24.91 9.23
CA LYS A 15 -1.95 -25.29 7.83
C LYS A 15 -0.53 -24.91 7.38
N ILE A 16 -0.15 -23.65 7.57
CA ILE A 16 1.15 -23.13 7.15
C ILE A 16 2.30 -23.75 7.95
N SER A 17 2.10 -24.03 9.24
CA SER A 17 3.09 -24.73 10.06
C SER A 17 3.37 -26.14 9.52
N LYS A 18 2.34 -26.87 9.08
CA LYS A 18 2.51 -28.18 8.42
C LYS A 18 3.25 -28.05 7.08
N GLU A 19 2.85 -27.11 6.23
CA GLU A 19 3.49 -26.86 4.93
C GLU A 19 4.97 -26.51 5.10
N SER A 20 5.31 -25.65 6.07
CA SER A 20 6.69 -25.26 6.33
C SER A 20 7.60 -26.42 6.78
N LYS A 21 7.03 -27.47 7.40
CA LYS A 21 7.79 -28.67 7.76
C LYS A 21 8.15 -29.49 6.51
N VAL A 22 7.23 -29.55 5.55
CA VAL A 22 7.46 -30.21 4.26
C VAL A 22 8.50 -29.45 3.44
N GLU A 23 8.48 -28.11 3.49
CA GLU A 23 9.48 -27.23 2.87
C GLU A 23 10.86 -27.23 3.58
N GLY A 24 11.04 -28.04 4.65
CA GLY A 24 12.29 -28.13 5.40
C GLY A 24 12.57 -26.94 6.35
N ILE A 25 11.69 -25.94 6.41
CA ILE A 25 11.84 -24.75 7.28
C ILE A 25 11.52 -25.11 8.74
N GLY A 26 10.42 -25.85 8.96
CA GLY A 26 10.03 -26.32 10.29
C GLY A 26 9.82 -25.22 11.34
N ILE A 27 8.97 -24.23 11.05
CA ILE A 27 8.82 -22.99 11.84
C ILE A 27 8.43 -23.17 13.31
N ASP A 28 7.77 -24.28 13.64
CA ASP A 28 7.33 -24.63 15.00
C ASP A 28 8.04 -25.88 15.55
N SER A 29 9.07 -26.38 14.85
CA SER A 29 9.79 -27.60 15.25
C SER A 29 10.45 -27.49 16.62
N TYR A 30 10.77 -26.26 17.07
CA TYR A 30 11.52 -26.01 18.29
C TYR A 30 10.75 -25.24 19.37
N SER A 31 9.45 -24.95 19.18
CA SER A 31 8.66 -24.14 20.13
C SER A 31 7.30 -24.77 20.44
N ARG A 32 7.26 -25.69 21.42
CA ARG A 32 6.01 -26.35 21.85
C ARG A 32 5.02 -25.38 22.52
N LYS A 33 5.50 -24.42 23.32
CA LYS A 33 4.65 -23.46 24.07
C LYS A 33 4.26 -22.22 23.26
N PHE A 34 5.04 -21.85 22.24
CA PHE A 34 4.81 -20.62 21.49
C PHE A 34 4.93 -20.83 19.98
N ASN A 35 3.94 -21.52 19.44
CA ASN A 35 3.82 -21.81 18.01
C ASN A 35 3.38 -20.56 17.21
N LEU A 36 3.30 -20.68 15.88
CA LEU A 36 2.93 -19.58 14.99
C LEU A 36 1.60 -18.93 15.38
N SER A 37 0.59 -19.73 15.74
CA SER A 37 -0.73 -19.22 16.12
C SER A 37 -0.66 -18.37 17.39
N ALA A 38 0.01 -18.85 18.44
CA ALA A 38 0.15 -18.10 19.68
C ALA A 38 0.89 -16.77 19.45
N HIS A 39 1.91 -16.81 18.60
CA HIS A 39 2.68 -15.61 18.27
C HIS A 39 1.86 -14.56 17.53
N LEU A 40 1.16 -14.97 16.47
CA LEU A 40 0.27 -14.08 15.72
C LEU A 40 -0.86 -13.54 16.59
N SER A 41 -1.43 -14.35 17.48
CA SER A 41 -2.47 -13.89 18.40
C SER A 41 -1.95 -12.81 19.35
N ILE A 42 -0.71 -12.92 19.85
CA ILE A 42 -0.11 -11.88 20.70
C ILE A 42 0.16 -10.61 19.91
N LEU A 43 0.75 -10.70 18.71
CA LEU A 43 1.01 -9.56 17.84
C LEU A 43 -0.29 -8.83 17.47
N ALA A 44 -1.30 -9.57 17.00
CA ALA A 44 -2.60 -9.02 16.64
C ALA A 44 -3.30 -8.40 17.85
N THR A 45 -3.22 -9.03 19.03
CA THR A 45 -3.79 -8.46 20.26
C THR A 45 -3.09 -7.15 20.66
N GLY A 46 -1.76 -7.07 20.51
CA GLY A 46 -0.99 -5.85 20.76
C GLY A 46 -1.47 -4.69 19.88
N ILE A 47 -1.61 -4.94 18.59
CA ILE A 47 -2.08 -3.94 17.62
C ILE A 47 -3.54 -3.53 17.91
N ILE A 48 -4.44 -4.51 18.08
CA ILE A 48 -5.88 -4.26 18.26
C ILE A 48 -6.16 -3.54 19.59
N LYS A 49 -5.50 -3.96 20.67
CA LYS A 49 -5.70 -3.37 22.00
C LYS A 49 -4.84 -2.14 22.24
N LYS A 50 -3.85 -1.86 21.37
CA LYS A 50 -2.83 -0.82 21.56
C LYS A 50 -2.07 -0.97 22.89
N ASN A 51 -1.74 -2.20 23.24
CA ASN A 51 -1.00 -2.53 24.46
C ASN A 51 0.45 -2.88 24.13
N ASP A 52 1.35 -2.67 25.08
CA ASP A 52 2.74 -3.10 24.95
C ASP A 52 2.83 -4.62 24.73
N LEU A 53 3.61 -5.00 23.72
CA LEU A 53 3.74 -6.40 23.31
C LEU A 53 4.40 -7.26 24.41
N THR A 54 5.29 -6.65 25.20
CA THR A 54 5.97 -7.29 26.32
C THR A 54 4.98 -7.62 27.43
N ASP A 55 4.06 -6.71 27.76
CA ASP A 55 3.04 -6.94 28.78
C ASP A 55 2.10 -8.07 28.37
N ILE A 56 1.68 -8.11 27.10
CA ILE A 56 0.87 -9.21 26.59
C ILE A 56 1.65 -10.53 26.64
N ALA A 57 2.93 -10.53 26.28
CA ALA A 57 3.76 -11.72 26.34
C ALA A 57 3.90 -12.24 27.78
N TYR A 58 4.18 -11.37 28.76
CA TYR A 58 4.27 -11.75 30.16
C TYR A 58 2.98 -12.36 30.69
N ASN A 59 1.83 -11.76 30.37
CA ASN A 59 0.51 -12.29 30.74
C ASN A 59 0.22 -13.67 30.13
N ASN A 60 0.94 -14.06 29.07
CA ASN A 60 0.86 -15.38 28.43
C ASN A 60 2.03 -16.30 28.84
N GLY A 61 2.77 -15.97 29.89
CA GLY A 61 3.88 -16.78 30.41
C GLY A 61 5.11 -16.81 29.49
N ILE A 62 5.30 -15.78 28.66
CA ILE A 62 6.41 -15.67 27.70
C ILE A 62 7.30 -14.52 28.14
N SER A 63 8.58 -14.82 28.35
CA SER A 63 9.57 -13.79 28.67
C SER A 63 9.90 -12.92 27.45
N LYS A 64 10.35 -11.69 27.71
CA LYS A 64 10.85 -10.75 26.67
C LYS A 64 11.93 -11.38 25.77
N SER A 65 12.84 -12.17 26.35
CA SER A 65 13.93 -12.81 25.60
C SER A 65 13.41 -13.92 24.66
N GLN A 66 12.40 -14.68 25.09
CA GLN A 66 11.74 -15.67 24.23
C GLN A 66 11.02 -15.01 23.06
N LEU A 67 10.23 -13.96 23.32
CA LEU A 67 9.55 -13.20 22.28
C LEU A 67 10.54 -12.63 21.25
N SER A 68 11.61 -11.98 21.72
CA SER A 68 12.67 -11.43 20.85
C SER A 68 13.33 -12.51 19.99
N LYS A 69 13.70 -13.65 20.60
CA LYS A 69 14.29 -14.78 19.87
C LYS A 69 13.37 -15.31 18.78
N LEU A 70 12.06 -15.33 19.02
CA LEU A 70 11.07 -15.83 18.06
C LEU A 70 10.79 -14.84 16.93
N ASN A 71 10.70 -13.54 17.24
CA ASN A 71 10.62 -12.49 16.24
C ASN A 71 11.83 -12.50 15.30
N ASN A 72 13.04 -12.65 15.83
CA ASN A 72 14.26 -12.65 15.02
C ASN A 72 14.45 -13.92 14.18
N LYS A 73 13.96 -15.07 14.65
CA LYS A 73 14.15 -16.36 13.95
C LYS A 73 13.07 -16.70 12.95
N ARG A 74 11.86 -16.13 13.08
CA ARG A 74 10.76 -16.41 12.15
C ARG A 74 10.87 -15.48 10.94
N PRO A 75 11.00 -16.02 9.72
CA PRO A 75 11.06 -15.19 8.53
C PRO A 75 9.71 -14.49 8.31
N TYR A 76 9.76 -13.23 7.85
CA TYR A 76 8.57 -12.40 7.63
C TYR A 76 7.58 -13.04 6.65
N SER A 77 8.09 -13.81 5.68
CA SER A 77 7.32 -14.49 4.63
C SER A 77 6.28 -15.46 5.18
N ILE A 78 6.45 -15.96 6.41
CA ILE A 78 5.45 -16.82 7.06
C ILE A 78 4.22 -16.02 7.46
N PHE A 79 4.41 -14.79 7.98
CA PHE A 79 3.29 -13.91 8.31
C PHE A 79 2.56 -13.46 7.05
N GLU A 80 3.29 -13.20 5.97
CA GLU A 80 2.73 -12.94 4.64
C GLU A 80 1.89 -14.12 4.13
N LYS A 81 2.41 -15.36 4.22
CA LYS A 81 1.63 -16.58 3.89
C LYS A 81 0.34 -16.65 4.71
N VAL A 82 0.39 -16.35 6.02
CA VAL A 82 -0.82 -16.36 6.87
C VAL A 82 -1.81 -15.29 6.42
N PHE A 83 -1.34 -14.06 6.21
CA PHE A 83 -2.14 -12.93 5.74
C PHE A 83 -2.91 -13.29 4.46
N TYR A 84 -2.21 -13.73 3.41
CA TYR A 84 -2.86 -14.09 2.16
C TYR A 84 -3.73 -15.34 2.29
N SER A 85 -3.40 -16.30 3.16
CA SER A 85 -4.25 -17.47 3.37
C SER A 85 -5.62 -17.10 3.94
N ILE A 86 -5.68 -16.09 4.83
CA ILE A 86 -6.92 -15.59 5.44
C ILE A 86 -7.70 -14.75 4.42
N LEU A 87 -6.98 -13.97 3.61
CA LEU A 87 -7.55 -12.98 2.70
C LEU A 87 -8.10 -13.58 1.39
N ARG A 88 -7.42 -14.59 0.84
CA ARG A 88 -7.79 -15.24 -0.44
C ARG A 88 -9.25 -15.72 -0.49
N PRO A 89 -9.83 -16.37 0.55
CA PRO A 89 -11.24 -16.72 0.57
C PRO A 89 -12.17 -15.52 0.38
N PHE A 90 -11.85 -14.37 1.00
CA PHE A 90 -12.64 -13.16 0.82
C PHE A 90 -12.49 -12.64 -0.60
N ILE A 91 -11.28 -12.55 -1.14
CA ILE A 91 -11.07 -12.15 -2.54
C ILE A 91 -11.87 -13.03 -3.51
N LYS A 92 -11.92 -14.35 -3.27
CA LYS A 92 -12.63 -15.30 -4.14
C LYS A 92 -14.15 -15.36 -3.94
N ALA A 93 -14.64 -15.11 -2.72
CA ALA A 93 -16.05 -15.26 -2.38
C ALA A 93 -16.90 -14.03 -2.70
N HIS A 94 -16.28 -12.85 -2.91
CA HIS A 94 -17.04 -11.66 -3.26
C HIS A 94 -17.49 -11.71 -4.72
N ARG A 95 -18.80 -11.84 -4.93
CA ARG A 95 -19.51 -11.25 -6.07
C ARG A 95 -19.64 -9.76 -5.74
N TYR A 96 -18.75 -8.96 -6.33
CA TYR A 96 -18.53 -7.55 -5.96
C TYR A 96 -19.71 -6.60 -6.29
N ASP A 97 -20.77 -7.16 -6.89
CA ASP A 97 -21.96 -6.54 -7.48
C ASP A 97 -22.71 -5.55 -6.56
N ILE A 98 -22.56 -5.63 -5.23
CA ILE A 98 -23.39 -4.91 -4.23
C ILE A 98 -22.81 -3.54 -3.81
N TYR A 99 -21.51 -3.28 -4.02
CA TYR A 99 -20.82 -2.11 -3.42
C TYR A 99 -20.14 -1.17 -4.41
N HIS A 100 -20.44 -1.30 -5.70
CA HIS A 100 -19.75 -0.51 -6.72
C HIS A 100 -20.46 0.81 -7.01
N ASP A 101 -19.84 1.91 -6.59
CA ASP A 101 -20.03 3.20 -7.27
C ASP A 101 -19.72 3.05 -8.76
N TYR A 102 -20.24 3.94 -9.61
CA TYR A 102 -20.04 3.89 -11.07
C TYR A 102 -18.56 3.67 -11.47
N ILE A 103 -17.64 4.30 -10.73
CA ILE A 103 -16.20 4.15 -10.96
C ILE A 103 -15.71 2.72 -10.69
N ASP A 104 -16.19 2.07 -9.65
CA ASP A 104 -15.71 0.74 -9.28
C ASP A 104 -16.30 -0.37 -10.17
N ARG A 105 -17.35 -0.05 -10.95
CA ARG A 105 -17.87 -0.94 -12.02
C ARG A 105 -17.07 -0.84 -13.30
N LEU A 106 -16.55 0.36 -13.59
CA LEU A 106 -15.88 0.64 -14.85
C LEU A 106 -14.37 0.51 -14.76
N TYR A 107 -13.79 0.87 -13.61
CA TYR A 107 -12.35 0.97 -13.42
C TYR A 107 -11.87 0.21 -12.18
N SER A 108 -10.75 -0.49 -12.33
CA SER A 108 -9.96 -0.99 -11.21
C SER A 108 -8.93 0.06 -10.81
N VAL A 109 -9.01 0.63 -9.61
CA VAL A 109 -8.05 1.65 -9.17
C VAL A 109 -6.94 0.99 -8.37
N LEU A 110 -5.70 1.08 -8.87
CA LEU A 110 -4.51 0.70 -8.13
C LEU A 110 -3.86 1.96 -7.58
N ALA A 111 -3.66 2.01 -6.27
CA ALA A 111 -2.97 3.11 -5.64
C ALA A 111 -1.54 2.72 -5.25
N ILE A 112 -0.63 3.69 -5.34
CA ILE A 112 0.73 3.59 -4.81
C ILE A 112 0.96 4.77 -3.86
N ASP A 113 1.43 4.46 -2.66
CA ASP A 113 1.77 5.46 -1.65
C ASP A 113 3.01 5.04 -0.87
N SER A 114 3.65 5.97 -0.17
CA SER A 114 4.71 5.63 0.79
C SER A 114 4.38 6.13 2.18
N THR A 115 4.72 5.35 3.20
CA THR A 115 4.59 5.74 4.60
C THR A 115 5.97 5.73 5.24
N PHE A 116 6.35 6.85 5.88
CA PHE A 116 7.57 6.93 6.67
C PHE A 116 7.28 6.47 8.10
N ILE A 117 8.10 5.56 8.62
CA ILE A 117 8.06 5.10 10.01
C ILE A 117 9.34 5.56 10.68
N GLU A 118 9.19 6.38 11.72
CA GLU A 118 10.29 6.78 12.57
C GLU A 118 10.75 5.60 13.43
N THR A 119 12.05 5.42 13.57
CA THR A 119 12.62 4.31 14.34
C THR A 119 13.68 4.81 15.29
N MET A 120 13.82 4.17 16.44
CA MET A 120 14.88 4.50 17.42
C MET A 120 16.24 3.88 17.05
N VAL A 121 16.32 3.14 15.94
CA VAL A 121 17.54 2.45 15.50
C VAL A 121 18.47 3.46 14.83
N LYS A 122 19.67 3.67 15.37
CA LYS A 122 20.65 4.59 14.76
C LYS A 122 21.11 4.04 13.41
N GLY A 123 21.00 4.84 12.35
CA GLY A 123 21.48 4.48 11.01
C GLY A 123 20.43 3.83 10.09
N SER A 124 19.20 3.60 10.56
CA SER A 124 18.08 3.34 9.65
C SER A 124 17.78 4.63 8.88
N GLY A 125 18.22 4.70 7.63
CA GLY A 125 17.86 5.77 6.68
C GLY A 125 18.08 7.19 7.17
N ILE A 126 19.29 7.73 7.02
CA ILE A 126 19.60 9.13 7.35
C ILE A 126 18.84 10.06 6.40
N TYR A 127 17.67 10.57 6.81
CA TYR A 127 16.94 11.54 6.01
C TYR A 127 17.72 12.86 5.95
N GLN A 128 18.15 13.27 4.76
CA GLN A 128 19.00 14.45 4.57
C GLN A 128 18.23 15.77 4.48
N ARG A 129 16.89 15.72 4.34
CA ARG A 129 16.07 16.91 4.08
C ARG A 129 15.30 17.35 5.33
N GLY A 130 16.03 17.82 6.35
CA GLY A 130 15.47 18.35 7.61
C GLY A 130 16.23 17.88 8.85
N GLU A 131 15.53 17.85 10.00
CA GLU A 131 16.03 17.21 11.22
C GLU A 131 16.38 15.74 10.92
N ARG A 132 17.53 15.27 11.40
CA ARG A 132 17.99 13.89 11.21
C ARG A 132 17.06 12.91 11.94
N ARG A 133 16.05 12.41 11.25
CA ARG A 133 15.16 11.34 11.74
C ARG A 133 15.63 10.02 11.18
N ASN A 134 15.86 9.06 12.08
CA ASN A 134 16.14 7.68 11.69
C ASN A 134 14.81 7.02 11.37
N GLY A 135 14.72 6.33 10.24
CA GLY A 135 13.50 5.67 9.84
C GLY A 135 13.62 4.85 8.58
N ILE A 136 12.50 4.23 8.26
CA ILE A 136 12.29 3.48 7.03
C ILE A 136 11.09 4.06 6.28
N LYS A 137 11.02 3.79 4.99
CA LYS A 137 9.82 3.99 4.18
C LYS A 137 9.25 2.65 3.79
N ILE A 138 7.93 2.55 3.84
CA ILE A 138 7.18 1.43 3.28
C ILE A 138 6.41 1.95 2.08
N HIS A 139 6.83 1.54 0.89
CA HIS A 139 6.18 1.84 -0.38
C HIS A 139 5.16 0.75 -0.66
N THR A 140 3.87 1.09 -0.69
CA THR A 140 2.77 0.13 -0.79
C THR A 140 2.01 0.34 -2.07
N ALA A 141 1.84 -0.72 -2.85
CA ALA A 141 0.87 -0.79 -3.93
C ALA A 141 -0.35 -1.61 -3.48
N ALA A 142 -1.55 -1.10 -3.75
CA ALA A 142 -2.79 -1.73 -3.31
C ALA A 142 -3.93 -1.51 -4.32
N ILE A 143 -4.87 -2.46 -4.39
CA ILE A 143 -6.18 -2.20 -4.99
C ILE A 143 -6.93 -1.27 -4.04
N ALA A 144 -7.42 -0.15 -4.58
CA ALA A 144 -8.00 0.97 -3.83
C ALA A 144 -9.52 1.08 -4.00
N SER A 145 -10.20 -0.03 -4.32
CA SER A 145 -11.61 -0.09 -4.68
C SER A 145 -12.25 -1.42 -4.24
N PRO A 146 -13.47 -1.41 -3.66
CA PRO A 146 -13.91 -0.57 -2.53
C PRO A 146 -13.25 -0.96 -1.19
N TYR A 147 -12.56 -2.10 -1.13
CA TYR A 147 -11.78 -2.54 0.04
C TYR A 147 -10.28 -2.50 -0.29
N PRO A 148 -9.46 -1.82 0.53
CA PRO A 148 -8.02 -1.77 0.30
C PRO A 148 -7.40 -3.16 0.41
N LEU A 149 -6.78 -3.61 -0.67
CA LEU A 149 -6.05 -4.86 -0.70
C LEU A 149 -4.58 -4.56 -1.01
N PRO A 150 -3.67 -4.65 -0.03
CA PRO A 150 -2.24 -4.48 -0.29
C PRO A 150 -1.75 -5.63 -1.17
N LEU A 151 -1.16 -5.27 -2.30
CA LEU A 151 -0.58 -6.21 -3.28
C LEU A 151 0.90 -6.40 -3.03
N LYS A 152 1.62 -5.30 -2.76
CA LYS A 152 3.06 -5.31 -2.53
C LYS A 152 3.46 -4.21 -1.57
N ALA A 153 4.40 -4.52 -0.69
CA ALA A 153 5.13 -3.53 0.10
C ALA A 153 6.64 -3.69 -0.16
N ILE A 154 7.32 -2.58 -0.42
CA ILE A 154 8.78 -2.51 -0.53
C ILE A 154 9.29 -1.60 0.59
N ILE A 155 10.21 -2.12 1.41
CA ILE A 155 10.80 -1.38 2.52
C ILE A 155 12.14 -0.83 2.09
N THR A 156 12.35 0.47 2.25
CA THR A 156 13.63 1.12 1.96
C THR A 156 14.10 1.98 3.13
N PRO A 157 15.40 2.32 3.20
CA PRO A 157 15.86 3.41 4.04
C PRO A 157 15.10 4.72 3.72
N ALA A 158 14.86 5.55 4.73
CA ALA A 158 14.05 6.75 4.56
C ALA A 158 14.59 7.79 3.57
N ASN A 159 15.90 7.80 3.32
CA ASN A 159 16.54 8.72 2.38
C ASN A 159 16.34 8.32 0.91
N VAL A 160 15.81 7.13 0.64
CA VAL A 160 15.43 6.73 -0.72
C VAL A 160 14.23 7.55 -1.16
N HIS A 161 14.32 8.12 -2.36
CA HIS A 161 13.26 8.91 -2.97
C HIS A 161 12.20 7.98 -3.57
N ASP A 162 10.92 8.27 -3.35
CA ASP A 162 9.82 7.34 -3.67
C ASP A 162 9.76 6.99 -5.15
N SER A 163 9.95 7.99 -6.03
CA SER A 163 10.12 7.80 -7.48
C SER A 163 11.13 6.71 -7.89
N LYS A 164 12.12 6.34 -7.07
CA LYS A 164 13.07 5.24 -7.38
C LYS A 164 12.48 3.85 -7.19
N VAL A 165 11.41 3.71 -6.41
CA VAL A 165 10.78 2.44 -6.04
C VAL A 165 9.55 2.14 -6.91
N PHE A 166 9.12 3.12 -7.71
CA PHE A 166 7.90 3.01 -8.52
C PHE A 166 7.97 1.85 -9.52
N ASP A 167 9.10 1.72 -10.23
CA ASP A 167 9.21 0.75 -11.33
C ASP A 167 9.21 -0.68 -10.79
N ASP A 168 9.86 -0.92 -9.65
CA ASP A 168 9.79 -2.19 -8.92
C ASP A 168 8.33 -2.51 -8.53
N LEU A 169 7.61 -1.55 -7.94
CA LEU A 169 6.20 -1.74 -7.58
C LEU A 169 5.33 -2.05 -8.81
N LEU A 170 5.57 -1.32 -9.91
CA LEU A 170 4.83 -1.49 -11.16
C LEU A 170 5.03 -2.89 -11.72
N GLU A 171 6.26 -3.41 -11.72
CA GLU A 171 6.58 -4.77 -12.16
C GLU A 171 5.80 -5.81 -11.35
N TYR A 172 5.79 -5.70 -10.02
CA TYR A 172 5.06 -6.63 -9.15
C TYR A 172 3.55 -6.59 -9.36
N ILE A 173 2.97 -5.41 -9.62
CA ILE A 173 1.52 -5.28 -9.80
C ILE A 173 1.07 -5.40 -11.25
N ASN A 174 1.98 -5.64 -12.20
CA ASN A 174 1.67 -5.68 -13.62
C ASN A 174 0.58 -6.71 -13.96
N GLU A 175 0.51 -7.83 -13.22
CA GLU A 175 -0.54 -8.85 -13.38
C GLU A 175 -1.96 -8.34 -13.03
N TYR A 176 -2.07 -7.24 -12.28
CA TYR A 176 -3.34 -6.59 -11.91
C TYR A 176 -3.70 -5.41 -12.84
N ILE A 177 -2.83 -5.07 -13.79
CA ILE A 177 -3.07 -4.02 -14.77
C ILE A 177 -3.78 -4.62 -15.98
N SER A 178 -4.99 -4.14 -16.22
CA SER A 178 -5.84 -4.51 -17.35
C SER A 178 -6.34 -3.25 -18.05
N GLY A 179 -7.04 -3.38 -19.18
CA GLY A 179 -7.47 -2.22 -19.98
C GLY A 179 -8.30 -1.17 -19.21
N ASN A 180 -8.98 -1.57 -18.14
CA ASN A 180 -9.78 -0.68 -17.30
C ASN A 180 -9.08 -0.32 -15.97
N THR A 181 -7.79 -0.60 -15.82
CA THR A 181 -7.05 -0.27 -14.60
C THR A 181 -6.55 1.17 -14.66
N VAL A 182 -6.70 1.92 -13.56
CA VAL A 182 -6.15 3.28 -13.41
C VAL A 182 -5.19 3.32 -12.22
N LEU A 183 -3.96 3.74 -12.47
CA LEU A 183 -2.96 3.97 -11.44
C LEU A 183 -3.18 5.33 -10.77
N THR A 184 -3.08 5.41 -9.45
CA THR A 184 -3.08 6.68 -8.72
C THR A 184 -1.94 6.74 -7.71
N PHE A 185 -1.23 7.85 -7.66
CA PHE A 185 -0.05 8.00 -6.82
C PHE A 185 0.20 9.46 -6.45
N ASP A 186 0.95 9.66 -5.38
CA ASP A 186 1.22 10.98 -4.83
C ASP A 186 2.35 11.74 -5.56
N LEU A 187 2.71 12.93 -5.07
CA LEU A 187 3.74 13.76 -5.70
C LEU A 187 5.17 13.22 -5.50
N GLY A 188 5.40 12.33 -4.53
CA GLY A 188 6.69 11.65 -4.32
C GLY A 188 7.08 10.76 -5.50
N TYR A 189 6.10 10.31 -6.28
CA TYR A 189 6.29 9.50 -7.48
C TYR A 189 6.27 10.29 -8.80
N TYR A 190 6.14 11.63 -8.74
CA TYR A 190 6.04 12.47 -9.92
C TYR A 190 7.30 12.41 -10.80
N ASN A 191 7.15 11.88 -12.02
CA ASN A 191 8.20 11.81 -13.03
C ASN A 191 7.58 11.86 -14.43
N LEU A 192 7.88 12.91 -15.21
CA LEU A 192 7.32 13.10 -16.55
C LEU A 192 7.80 12.07 -17.57
N GLY A 193 9.03 11.56 -17.45
CA GLY A 193 9.52 10.47 -18.31
C GLY A 193 8.70 9.21 -18.08
N ARG A 194 8.45 8.89 -16.81
CA ARG A 194 7.60 7.75 -16.45
C ARG A 194 6.15 7.92 -16.91
N PHE A 195 5.59 9.11 -16.84
CA PHE A 195 4.23 9.35 -17.33
C PHE A 195 4.12 9.14 -18.85
N MET A 196 5.18 9.45 -19.59
CA MET A 196 5.27 9.14 -21.01
C MET A 196 5.30 7.63 -21.24
N GLU A 197 6.13 6.88 -20.50
CA GLU A 197 6.19 5.42 -20.59
C GLU A 197 4.86 4.74 -20.22
N LEU A 198 4.17 5.21 -19.17
CA LEU A 198 2.85 4.69 -18.78
C LEU A 198 1.83 4.90 -19.91
N LYS A 199 1.80 6.12 -20.46
CA LYS A 199 0.90 6.46 -21.57
C LYS A 199 1.18 5.63 -22.82
N GLU A 200 2.46 5.44 -23.18
CA GLU A 200 2.87 4.60 -24.31
C GLU A 200 2.49 3.13 -24.13
N LYS A 201 2.51 2.64 -22.88
CA LYS A 201 2.04 1.28 -22.52
C LYS A 201 0.52 1.17 -22.42
N GLY A 202 -0.23 2.27 -22.61
CA GLY A 202 -1.68 2.30 -22.46
C GLY A 202 -2.14 2.11 -21.01
N ILE A 203 -1.30 2.43 -20.02
CA ILE A 203 -1.61 2.32 -18.61
C ILE A 203 -2.14 3.67 -18.11
N ASN A 204 -3.46 3.74 -17.95
CA ASN A 204 -4.12 4.95 -17.46
C ASN A 204 -3.65 5.34 -16.05
N PHE A 205 -3.50 6.63 -15.79
CA PHE A 205 -3.11 7.13 -14.48
C PHE A 205 -3.76 8.47 -14.11
N VAL A 206 -3.82 8.73 -12.80
CA VAL A 206 -4.20 10.02 -12.21
C VAL A 206 -3.18 10.38 -11.13
N SER A 207 -2.55 11.55 -11.27
CA SER A 207 -1.62 12.09 -10.28
C SER A 207 -1.92 13.55 -10.00
N ARG A 208 -1.45 14.07 -8.86
CA ARG A 208 -1.34 15.52 -8.69
C ARG A 208 -0.26 16.10 -9.60
N ILE A 209 -0.44 17.36 -9.99
CA ILE A 209 0.60 18.16 -10.65
C ILE A 209 1.45 18.93 -9.62
N LYS A 210 2.73 19.15 -9.93
CA LYS A 210 3.59 20.03 -9.12
C LYS A 210 3.15 21.49 -9.33
N LYS A 211 3.14 22.28 -8.26
CA LYS A 211 2.71 23.70 -8.30
C LYS A 211 3.45 24.55 -9.35
N ASN A 212 4.72 24.26 -9.59
CA ASN A 212 5.58 24.99 -10.55
C ASN A 212 5.91 24.11 -11.77
N ALA A 213 5.02 23.21 -12.16
CA ALA A 213 5.21 22.42 -13.37
C ALA A 213 5.14 23.33 -14.60
N ASP A 214 6.12 23.20 -15.49
CA ASP A 214 6.16 23.96 -16.73
C ASP A 214 5.48 23.18 -17.86
N TYR A 215 4.46 23.78 -18.45
CA TYR A 215 3.66 23.23 -19.53
C TYR A 215 3.05 24.36 -20.38
N THR A 216 2.74 24.04 -21.63
CA THR A 216 1.96 24.91 -22.51
C THR A 216 0.54 24.35 -22.66
N VAL A 217 -0.46 25.22 -22.69
CA VAL A 217 -1.85 24.82 -22.96
C VAL A 217 -2.01 24.65 -24.46
N ILE A 218 -2.43 23.45 -24.89
CA ILE A 218 -2.69 23.14 -26.30
C ILE A 218 -4.16 23.40 -26.62
N LYS A 219 -5.06 23.00 -25.71
CA LYS A 219 -6.51 23.09 -25.91
C LYS A 219 -7.21 23.27 -24.57
N GLU A 220 -8.24 24.09 -24.55
CA GLU A 220 -9.18 24.16 -23.43
C GLU A 220 -10.40 23.29 -23.79
N GLU A 221 -10.68 22.27 -22.99
CA GLU A 221 -11.85 21.39 -23.21
C GLU A 221 -13.07 21.94 -22.49
N THR A 222 -12.90 22.31 -21.22
CA THR A 222 -13.92 22.90 -20.35
C THR A 222 -13.28 23.96 -19.46
N PHE A 223 -14.08 24.68 -18.67
CA PHE A 223 -13.57 25.61 -17.66
C PHE A 223 -12.61 24.93 -16.65
N ASN A 224 -12.84 23.64 -16.36
CA ASN A 224 -12.08 22.87 -15.39
C ASN A 224 -11.09 21.89 -16.04
N SER A 225 -10.98 21.84 -17.37
CA SER A 225 -10.19 20.84 -18.08
C SER A 225 -9.44 21.42 -19.27
N LYS A 226 -8.13 21.15 -19.35
CA LYS A 226 -7.25 21.59 -20.42
C LYS A 226 -6.35 20.45 -20.89
N ILE A 227 -6.02 20.40 -22.18
CA ILE A 227 -4.93 19.58 -22.69
C ILE A 227 -3.65 20.40 -22.64
N VAL A 228 -2.63 19.87 -21.99
CA VAL A 228 -1.34 20.54 -21.75
C VAL A 228 -0.19 19.71 -22.29
N ARG A 229 0.84 20.38 -22.82
CA ARG A 229 2.09 19.77 -23.26
C ARG A 229 3.22 20.15 -22.31
N PHE A 230 3.91 19.15 -21.78
CA PHE A 230 5.11 19.34 -20.98
C PHE A 230 6.36 19.48 -21.86
N ARG A 231 7.46 19.96 -21.27
CA ARG A 231 8.75 20.15 -21.99
C ARG A 231 9.29 18.90 -22.69
N ASN A 232 9.02 17.72 -22.16
CA ASN A 232 9.44 16.45 -22.76
C ASN A 232 8.53 16.00 -23.92
N GLY A 233 7.58 16.84 -24.37
CA GLY A 233 6.62 16.50 -25.42
C GLY A 233 5.40 15.72 -24.93
N LEU A 234 5.36 15.34 -23.66
CA LEU A 234 4.23 14.61 -23.09
C LEU A 234 2.98 15.50 -23.06
N GLU A 235 1.89 14.99 -23.64
CA GLU A 235 0.58 15.63 -23.58
C GLU A 235 -0.33 14.91 -22.58
N LEU A 236 -0.91 15.66 -21.66
CA LEU A 236 -1.87 15.13 -20.68
C LEU A 236 -3.05 16.08 -20.54
N ARG A 237 -4.14 15.57 -19.97
CA ARG A 237 -5.25 16.37 -19.50
C ARG A 237 -4.95 16.88 -18.09
N LEU A 238 -5.04 18.19 -17.92
CA LEU A 238 -5.00 18.90 -16.64
C LEU A 238 -6.43 19.21 -16.21
N VAL A 239 -6.83 18.67 -15.05
CA VAL A 239 -8.12 18.91 -14.42
C VAL A 239 -7.94 19.80 -13.19
N SER A 240 -8.60 20.95 -13.17
CA SER A 240 -8.62 21.90 -12.06
C SER A 240 -9.99 21.93 -11.40
N LEU A 241 -10.06 21.67 -10.10
CA LEU A 241 -11.31 21.69 -9.35
C LEU A 241 -11.15 22.51 -8.07
N ASP A 242 -12.17 23.27 -7.70
CA ASP A 242 -12.27 23.85 -6.37
C ASP A 242 -12.99 22.88 -5.43
N ILE A 243 -12.25 22.32 -4.47
CA ILE A 243 -12.77 21.37 -3.50
C ILE A 243 -12.45 21.89 -2.10
N ASN A 244 -13.50 22.24 -1.35
CA ASN A 244 -13.41 22.82 -0.01
C ASN A 244 -12.62 24.15 0.01
N ASN A 245 -12.92 25.06 -0.92
CA ASN A 245 -12.28 26.38 -1.07
C ASN A 245 -10.76 26.27 -1.31
N ARG A 246 -10.35 25.21 -1.99
CA ARG A 246 -8.96 24.94 -2.35
C ARG A 246 -8.92 24.41 -3.76
N LYS A 247 -8.23 25.15 -4.63
CA LYS A 247 -7.90 24.67 -5.97
C LYS A 247 -7.03 23.43 -5.89
N ARG A 248 -7.48 22.35 -6.51
CA ARG A 248 -6.77 21.08 -6.66
C ARG A 248 -6.60 20.77 -8.14
N GLU A 249 -5.40 20.39 -8.50
CA GLU A 249 -5.02 20.16 -9.89
C GLU A 249 -4.48 18.74 -10.06
N TYR A 250 -5.01 18.05 -11.05
CA TYR A 250 -4.70 16.66 -11.37
C TYR A 250 -4.30 16.54 -12.83
N ILE A 251 -3.36 15.64 -13.10
CA ILE A 251 -2.95 15.28 -14.45
C ILE A 251 -3.29 13.83 -14.70
N THR A 252 -3.74 13.55 -15.92
CA THR A 252 -4.18 12.23 -16.35
C THR A 252 -4.05 12.11 -17.86
N ASP A 253 -3.91 10.88 -18.34
CA ASP A 253 -4.04 10.50 -19.74
C ASP A 253 -5.49 10.15 -20.14
N ILE A 254 -6.42 10.11 -19.17
CA ILE A 254 -7.84 9.84 -19.40
C ILE A 254 -8.55 11.11 -19.92
N LEU A 255 -8.96 11.10 -21.19
CA LEU A 255 -9.50 12.28 -21.87
C LEU A 255 -11.02 12.42 -21.79
N ASP A 256 -11.74 11.31 -21.62
CA ASP A 256 -13.18 11.17 -21.81
C ASP A 256 -13.98 11.14 -20.50
N LEU A 257 -13.32 10.94 -19.35
CA LEU A 257 -14.00 10.86 -18.07
C LEU A 257 -14.36 12.26 -17.51
N PRO A 258 -15.54 12.49 -16.91
CA PRO A 258 -15.86 13.78 -16.30
C PRO A 258 -14.87 14.17 -15.19
N GLU A 259 -14.62 15.47 -15.02
CA GLU A 259 -13.58 16.02 -14.16
C GLU A 259 -13.70 15.57 -12.70
N ILE A 260 -14.93 15.51 -12.19
CA ILE A 260 -15.21 15.09 -10.81
C ILE A 260 -14.80 13.63 -10.55
N TYR A 261 -14.85 12.77 -11.56
CA TYR A 261 -14.43 11.38 -11.42
C TYR A 261 -12.91 11.22 -11.38
N ILE A 262 -12.17 12.11 -12.06
CA ILE A 262 -10.70 12.18 -11.90
C ILE A 262 -10.34 12.47 -10.45
N TYR A 263 -11.07 13.39 -9.80
CA TYR A 263 -10.94 13.62 -8.36
C TYR A 263 -11.27 12.37 -7.53
N TYR A 264 -12.38 11.68 -7.82
CA TYR A 264 -12.74 10.46 -7.07
C TYR A 264 -11.77 9.30 -7.26
N ILE A 265 -11.17 9.14 -8.43
CA ILE A 265 -10.08 8.17 -8.66
C ILE A 265 -8.87 8.56 -7.81
N TYR A 266 -8.45 9.83 -7.85
CA TYR A 266 -7.33 10.27 -7.03
C TYR A 266 -7.59 10.07 -5.52
N MET A 267 -8.82 10.33 -5.08
CA MET A 267 -9.19 10.17 -3.67
C MET A 267 -9.12 8.73 -3.16
N ARG A 268 -9.29 7.73 -4.02
CA ARG A 268 -9.09 6.31 -3.65
C ARG A 268 -7.67 6.04 -3.16
N ARG A 269 -6.67 6.84 -3.55
CA ARG A 269 -5.30 6.77 -3.00
C ARG A 269 -5.28 6.89 -1.47
N TRP A 270 -6.13 7.73 -0.88
CA TRP A 270 -6.20 7.93 0.58
C TRP A 270 -6.62 6.67 1.35
N VAL A 271 -7.18 5.67 0.67
CA VAL A 271 -7.45 4.38 1.30
C VAL A 271 -6.14 3.68 1.71
N ILE A 272 -5.02 3.91 1.01
CA ILE A 272 -3.71 3.42 1.43
C ILE A 272 -3.24 4.07 2.72
N GLU A 273 -3.54 5.34 2.97
CA GLU A 273 -3.19 5.97 4.25
C GLU A 273 -3.87 5.27 5.43
N LYS A 274 -5.08 4.70 5.24
CA LYS A 274 -5.71 3.86 6.27
C LYS A 274 -4.91 2.57 6.54
N ILE A 275 -4.25 2.01 5.53
CA ILE A 275 -3.32 0.88 5.67
C ILE A 275 -2.03 1.34 6.37
N GLY A 276 -1.44 2.45 5.92
CA GLY A 276 -0.21 3.03 6.48
C GLY A 276 -0.35 3.49 7.93
N CYS A 277 -1.53 3.98 8.33
CA CYS A 277 -1.83 4.33 9.72
C CYS A 277 -1.71 3.13 10.66
N VAL A 278 -1.96 1.90 10.20
CA VAL A 278 -1.75 0.68 11.02
C VAL A 278 -0.24 0.46 11.27
N CYS A 279 0.60 0.81 10.31
CA CYS A 279 2.06 0.67 10.43
C CYS A 279 2.71 1.72 11.34
N ASN A 280 2.07 2.87 11.57
CA ASN A 280 2.56 3.93 12.46
C ASN A 280 2.33 3.64 13.97
N PHE A 281 1.79 2.47 14.33
CA PHE A 281 1.63 2.03 15.72
C PHE A 281 2.77 1.13 16.23
N VAL A 282 3.94 1.16 15.57
CA VAL A 282 5.14 0.40 15.96
C VAL A 282 6.17 1.32 16.58
#